data_AF-A0A7U9SI59-F1
#
_entry.id   AF-A0A7U9SI59-F1
#
_cell.length_a   1.000
_cell.length_b   1.000
_cell.length_c   1.000
_cell.angle_alpha   90.00
_cell.angle_beta   90.00
_cell.angle_gamma   90.00
#
_symmetry.space_group_name_H-M   'P 1'
#
loop_
_entity.id
_entity.type
_entity.pdbx_description
1 polymer ?
#
loop_
_entity_poly.entity_id
_entity_poly.type
_entity_poly.pdbx_seq_one_letter_code
_entity_poly.pdbx_strand_id
1 'polypeptide(L)' 'MCVLYVHDVGGILTLVYEEDGELCFEVTSEEYDPTFDEIGSRLKIKQLRTEKQELLQALQLYYKVFFLGEEL' A
#
# COMPACT_ATOMS: atom_id res chain seq x y z
N MET A 1 -2.96 -6.24 7.92
CA MET A 1 -1.93 -5.81 6.95
C MET A 1 -1.36 -4.46 7.35
N CYS A 2 -2.10 -3.36 7.21
CA CYS A 2 -1.59 -2.01 7.51
C CYS A 2 -1.30 -1.78 9.01
N VAL A 3 -2.11 -2.34 9.92
CA VAL A 3 -1.87 -2.24 11.38
C VAL A 3 -0.55 -2.92 11.79
N LEU A 4 -0.22 -4.06 11.20
CA LEU A 4 1.05 -4.77 11.46
C LEU A 4 2.24 -4.05 10.83
N TYR A 5 2.03 -3.37 9.71
CA TYR A 5 3.06 -2.55 9.09
C TYR A 5 3.47 -1.39 10.01
N VAL A 6 2.50 -0.57 10.43
CA VAL A 6 2.75 0.61 11.27
C VAL A 6 3.36 0.23 12.62
N HIS A 7 2.97 -0.92 13.17
CA HIS A 7 3.59 -1.45 14.39
C HIS A 7 5.10 -1.76 14.22
N ASP A 8 5.50 -2.28 13.06
CA ASP A 8 6.87 -2.76 12.85
C ASP A 8 7.84 -1.66 12.39
N VAL A 9 7.36 -0.64 11.66
CA VAL A 9 8.22 0.38 11.04
C VAL A 9 7.83 1.83 11.34
N GLY A 10 6.72 2.09 12.03
CA GLY A 10 6.18 3.43 12.25
C GLY A 10 5.49 4.04 11.03
N GLY A 11 5.17 5.33 11.10
CA GLY A 11 4.51 6.08 10.02
C GLY A 11 3.06 5.65 9.72
N ILE A 12 2.55 6.11 8.58
CA ILE A 12 1.21 5.79 8.06
C ILE A 12 1.37 5.19 6.66
N LEU A 13 0.84 3.98 6.48
CA LEU A 13 0.74 3.33 5.17
C LEU A 13 -0.66 3.55 4.58
N THR A 14 -0.71 4.28 3.47
CA THR A 14 -1.94 4.55 2.72
C THR A 14 -1.92 3.76 1.40
N LEU A 15 -3.07 3.19 1.04
CA LEU A 15 -3.30 2.61 -0.28
C LEU A 15 -4.08 3.61 -1.11
N VAL A 16 -3.53 4.03 -2.25
CA VAL A 16 -4.10 5.05 -3.13
C VAL A 16 -4.36 4.45 -4.51
N TYR A 17 -5.51 4.75 -5.09
CA TYR A 17 -5.77 4.42 -6.50
C TYR A 17 -5.41 5.63 -7.35
N GLU A 18 -4.58 5.41 -8.37
CA GLU A 18 -4.29 6.39 -9.40
C GLU A 18 -5.45 6.49 -10.41
N GLU A 19 -5.44 7.52 -11.26
CA GLU A 19 -6.48 7.76 -12.26
C GLU A 19 -6.61 6.61 -13.28
N ASP A 20 -5.54 5.87 -13.54
CA ASP A 20 -5.50 4.70 -14.43
C ASP A 20 -5.89 3.38 -13.75
N GLY A 21 -6.21 3.46 -12.45
CA GLY A 21 -6.58 2.35 -11.61
C GLY A 21 -5.41 1.53 -11.09
N GLU A 22 -4.17 2.02 -11.14
CA GLU A 22 -3.05 1.43 -10.39
C GLU A 22 -3.24 1.59 -8.88
N LEU A 23 -2.97 0.54 -8.10
CA LEU A 23 -2.98 0.58 -6.64
C LEU A 23 -1.57 0.87 -6.09
N CYS A 24 -1.36 2.10 -5.64
CA CYS A 24 -0.12 2.60 -5.08
C CYS A 24 -0.06 2.47 -3.55
N PHE A 25 1.16 2.33 -3.03
CA PHE A 25 1.45 2.42 -1.60
C PHE A 25 2.12 3.75 -1.33
N GLU A 26 1.49 4.58 -0.52
CA GLU A 26 2.08 5.82 -0.01
C GLU A 26 2.45 5.65 1.46
N VAL A 27 3.65 6.10 1.81
CA VAL A 27 4.12 6.14 3.19
C VAL A 27 4.32 7.60 3.57
N THR A 28 3.69 7.99 4.65
CA THR A 28 3.89 9.31 5.26
C THR A 28 4.34 9.14 6.70
N SER A 29 5.23 10.00 7.15
CA SER A 29 5.69 10.10 8.53
C SER A 29 5.84 11.57 8.87
N GLU A 30 5.88 11.90 10.16
CA GLU A 30 6.25 13.25 10.57
C GLU A 30 7.69 13.56 10.13
N GLU A 31 7.95 14.82 9.80
CA GLU A 31 9.29 15.27 9.41
C GLU A 31 10.23 15.08 10.61
N TYR A 32 11.32 14.32 10.42
CA TYR A 32 12.25 13.90 11.49
C TYR A 32 11.67 12.95 12.56
N ASP A 33 10.70 12.11 12.23
CA ASP A 33 10.22 11.05 13.13
C ASP A 33 11.33 10.04 13.49
N PRO A 34 11.84 10.01 14.74
CA PRO A 34 12.91 9.09 15.14
C PRO A 34 12.42 7.65 15.29
N THR A 35 11.10 7.43 15.28
CA THR A 35 10.48 6.11 15.40
C THR A 35 10.21 5.45 14.05
N PHE A 36 10.33 6.20 12.96
CA PHE A 36 10.12 5.69 11.61
C PHE A 36 11.41 5.07 11.04
N ASP A 37 11.34 3.79 10.67
CA ASP A 37 12.41 3.09 9.95
C ASP A 37 12.12 3.12 8.44
N GLU A 38 12.75 4.05 7.73
CA GLU A 38 12.59 4.20 6.27
C GLU A 38 13.07 2.95 5.49
N ILE A 39 14.14 2.29 5.95
CA ILE A 39 14.69 1.12 5.26
C ILE A 39 13.77 -0.08 5.48
N GLY A 40 13.38 -0.32 6.72
CA GLY A 40 12.42 -1.36 7.10
C GLY A 40 11.09 -1.17 6.38
N SER A 41 10.60 0.07 6.29
CA SER A 41 9.39 0.46 5.56
C SER A 41 9.40 -0.03 4.11
N ARG A 42 10.49 0.22 3.36
CA ARG A 42 10.65 -0.23 1.97
C ARG A 42 10.74 -1.75 1.84
N LEU A 43 11.45 -2.42 2.75
CA LEU A 43 11.56 -3.88 2.76
C LEU A 43 10.20 -4.53 3.04
N LYS A 44 9.46 -3.99 4.01
CA LYS A 44 8.14 -4.48 4.40
C LYS A 44 7.10 -4.28 3.30
N ILE A 45 7.15 -3.17 2.55
CA ILE A 45 6.30 -2.98 1.35
C ILE A 45 6.58 -4.06 0.32
N LYS A 46 7.86 -4.36 0.04
CA LYS A 46 8.21 -5.44 -0.89
C LYS A 46 7.66 -6.78 -0.44
N GLN A 47 7.80 -7.10 0.85
CA GLN A 47 7.22 -8.32 1.44
C GLN A 47 5.69 -8.35 1.31
N LEU A 48 5.01 -7.25 1.62
CA LEU A 48 3.55 -7.14 1.51
C LEU A 48 3.07 -7.32 0.06
N ARG A 49 3.77 -6.74 -0.92
CA ARG A 49 3.45 -6.92 -2.34
C ARG A 49 3.49 -8.39 -2.74
N THR A 50 4.42 -9.17 -2.19
CA THR A 50 4.51 -10.62 -2.44
C THR A 50 3.46 -11.40 -1.66
N GLU A 51 3.37 -11.22 -0.34
CA GLU A 51 2.50 -12.03 0.53
C GLU A 51 1.00 -11.74 0.35
N LYS A 52 0.66 -10.55 -0.13
CA LYS A 52 -0.71 -10.08 -0.31
C LYS A 52 -1.05 -9.80 -1.77
N GLN A 53 -0.27 -10.37 -2.70
CA GLN A 53 -0.45 -10.17 -4.14
C GLN A 53 -1.89 -10.39 -4.59
N GLU A 54 -2.51 -11.51 -4.20
CA GLU A 54 -3.90 -11.82 -4.58
C GLU A 54 -4.90 -10.76 -4.09
N LEU A 55 -4.75 -10.31 -2.84
CA LEU A 55 -5.59 -9.25 -2.28
C LEU A 55 -5.40 -7.93 -3.02
N LEU A 56 -4.15 -7.54 -3.28
CA LEU A 56 -3.82 -6.29 -3.97
C LEU A 56 -4.35 -6.30 -5.40
N GLN A 57 -4.23 -7.43 -6.10
CA GLN A 57 -4.81 -7.61 -7.43
C GLN A 57 -6.33 -7.52 -7.40
N ALA A 58 -6.99 -8.14 -6.42
CA ALA A 58 -8.44 -8.07 -6.28
C ALA A 58 -8.93 -6.65 -5.99
N LEU A 59 -8.21 -5.89 -5.15
CA LEU A 59 -8.50 -4.48 -4.88
C LEU A 59 -8.36 -3.62 -6.14
N GLN A 60 -7.28 -3.82 -6.90
CA GLN A 60 -7.05 -3.11 -8.15
C GLN A 60 -8.13 -3.41 -9.19
N LEU A 61 -8.46 -4.70 -9.36
CA LEU A 61 -9.53 -5.14 -10.28
C LEU A 61 -10.89 -4.57 -9.87
N TYR A 62 -11.21 -4.58 -8.57
CA TYR A 62 -12.43 -3.99 -8.05
C TYR A 62 -12.53 -2.51 -8.44
N TYR A 63 -11.46 -1.74 -8.27
CA TYR A 63 -11.47 -0.33 -8.66
C TYR A 63 -11.68 -0.16 -10.18
N LYS A 64 -10.93 -0.91 -10.99
CA LYS A 64 -11.03 -0.88 -12.46
C LYS A 64 -12.43 -1.21 -12.98
N VAL A 65 -13.04 -2.27 -12.48
CA VAL A 65 -14.37 -2.71 -12.95
C VAL A 65 -15.46 -1.76 -12.46
N PHE A 66 -15.47 -1.42 -11.15
CA PHE A 66 -16.60 -0.70 -10.56
C PHE A 66 -16.52 0.82 -10.72
N PHE A 67 -15.32 1.39 -10.86
CA PHE A 67 -15.13 2.84 -10.92
C PHE A 67 -14.65 3.31 -12.30
N LEU A 68 -13.83 2.51 -13.01
CA LEU A 68 -13.38 2.84 -14.37
C LEU A 68 -14.23 2.20 -15.47
N GLY A 69 -15.09 1.24 -15.13
CA GLY A 69 -15.98 0.58 -16.08
C GLY A 69 -15.26 -0.37 -17.04
N GLU A 70 -14.09 -0.88 -16.66
CA GLU A 70 -13.39 -1.91 -17.43
C GLU A 70 -14.19 -3.23 -17.42
N GLU A 71 -14.15 -3.97 -18.53
CA GLU A 71 -14.73 -5.32 -18.61
C GLU A 71 -13.81 -6.34 -17.92
N LEU A 72 -14.42 -7.38 -17.32
CA LEU A 72 -13.73 -8.48 -16.62
C LEU A 72 -13.01 -9.45 -17.57
#